data_AF-A0A969I2R4-F1
#
_entry.id   AF-A0A969I2R4-F1
#
_cell.length_a   1.000
_cell.length_b   1.000
_cell.length_c   1.000
_cell.angle_alpha   90.00
_cell.angle_beta   90.00
_cell.angle_gamma   90.00
#
_symmetry.space_group_name_H-M   'P 1'
#
loop_
_entity.id
_entity.type
_entity.pdbx_description
1 polymer ?
#
loop_
_entity_poly.entity_id
_entity_poly.type
_entity_poly.pdbx_seq_one_letter_code
_entity_poly.pdbx_strand_id
1 'polypeptide(L)'
;MVFALPPPPSTASQPDKESILFVVDADAAVGSPEGYDLDINAKSIRVAANDPRGLLYGAVTLWQLLSAGPGKQKEVSVAALRIKDAPRLKWRGLMLDSAHRFQSVDFIKRFIDQMAAHKLNLLHWRLA
;
A
#
# COMPACT_ATOMS: atom_id res chain seq x y z
N MET A 1 28.61 -27.76 -9.64
CA MET A 1 27.26 -28.31 -9.94
C MET A 1 26.26 -27.27 -9.44
N VAL A 2 25.76 -26.40 -10.31
CA VAL A 2 24.92 -25.26 -9.94
C VAL A 2 23.47 -25.74 -9.91
N PHE A 3 22.84 -25.74 -8.73
CA PHE A 3 21.40 -25.95 -8.61
C PHE A 3 20.69 -24.72 -9.14
N ALA A 4 20.12 -24.81 -10.34
CA ALA A 4 19.14 -23.83 -10.81
C ALA A 4 17.88 -23.99 -9.95
N LEU A 5 17.52 -22.92 -9.22
CA LEU A 5 16.23 -22.83 -8.53
C LEU A 5 15.13 -22.84 -9.61
N PRO A 6 14.05 -23.62 -9.46
CA PRO A 6 12.93 -23.56 -10.41
C PRO A 6 12.38 -22.12 -10.48
N PRO A 7 11.97 -21.65 -11.67
CA PRO A 7 11.35 -20.34 -11.81
C PRO A 7 10.11 -20.26 -10.91
N PRO A 8 9.83 -19.09 -10.30
CA PRO A 8 8.63 -18.92 -9.49
C PRO A 8 7.39 -19.27 -10.34
N PRO A 9 6.36 -19.91 -9.77
CA PRO A 9 5.14 -20.18 -10.49
C PRO A 9 4.56 -18.86 -11.00
N SER A 10 4.53 -18.73 -12.33
CA SER A 10 3.80 -17.69 -13.04
C SER A 10 2.31 -17.91 -12.82
N THR A 11 1.82 -17.54 -11.64
CA THR A 11 0.38 -17.48 -11.36
C THR A 11 -0.12 -16.09 -11.75
N ALA A 12 -0.05 -15.76 -13.03
CA ALA A 12 -0.98 -14.79 -13.61
C ALA A 12 -2.30 -15.54 -13.83
N SER A 13 -3.01 -15.84 -12.74
CA SER A 13 -4.40 -16.30 -12.80
C SER A 13 -5.17 -15.27 -13.61
N GLN A 14 -5.86 -15.70 -14.67
CA GLN A 14 -6.83 -14.84 -15.35
C GLN A 14 -7.80 -14.32 -14.29
N PRO A 15 -8.11 -13.02 -14.29
CA PRO A 15 -8.94 -12.44 -13.25
C PRO A 15 -10.35 -12.99 -13.36
N ASP A 16 -10.76 -13.74 -12.34
CA ASP A 16 -12.17 -14.06 -12.12
C ASP A 16 -12.96 -12.74 -12.01
N LYS A 17 -14.22 -12.77 -12.47
CA LYS A 17 -15.14 -11.62 -12.33
C LYS A 17 -15.22 -11.22 -10.85
N GLU A 18 -15.12 -9.92 -10.57
CA GLU A 18 -15.22 -9.31 -9.23
C GLU A 18 -14.00 -9.54 -8.32
N SER A 19 -12.78 -9.49 -8.88
CA SER A 19 -11.54 -9.68 -8.12
C SER A 19 -10.78 -8.38 -7.81
N ILE A 20 -10.02 -8.40 -6.70
CA ILE A 20 -8.99 -7.40 -6.37
C ILE A 20 -7.62 -8.03 -6.64
N LEU A 21 -6.86 -7.43 -7.54
CA LEU A 21 -5.60 -7.98 -8.04
C LEU A 21 -4.44 -7.08 -7.63
N PHE A 22 -3.43 -7.66 -6.97
CA PHE A 22 -2.17 -7.01 -6.70
C PHE A 22 -1.09 -7.59 -7.60
N VAL A 23 -0.47 -6.74 -8.42
CA VAL A 23 0.49 -7.17 -9.44
C VAL A 23 1.79 -6.41 -9.27
N VAL A 24 2.88 -7.13 -8.96
CA VAL A 24 4.22 -6.58 -9.10
C VAL A 24 4.61 -6.70 -10.58
N ASP A 25 4.75 -5.57 -11.24
CA ASP A 25 5.10 -5.47 -12.65
C ASP A 25 6.33 -4.58 -12.80
N ALA A 26 7.47 -5.20 -13.12
CA ALA A 26 8.76 -4.51 -13.23
C ALA A 26 8.75 -3.43 -14.32
N ASP A 27 7.89 -3.57 -15.33
CA ASP A 27 7.76 -2.63 -16.45
C ASP A 27 6.63 -1.60 -16.21
N ALA A 28 6.01 -1.61 -15.02
CA ALA A 28 5.01 -0.62 -14.67
C ALA A 28 5.60 0.79 -14.79
N ALA A 29 4.91 1.65 -15.56
CA ALA A 29 5.31 3.03 -15.83
C ALA A 29 5.09 3.97 -14.61
N VAL A 30 5.68 3.61 -13.48
CA VAL A 30 5.65 4.33 -12.20
C VAL A 30 7.07 4.73 -11.84
N GLY A 31 7.35 6.04 -11.88
CA GLY A 31 8.70 6.60 -11.79
C GLY A 31 9.38 6.51 -10.41
N SER A 32 8.88 5.69 -9.50
CA SER A 32 9.40 5.52 -8.13
C SER A 32 9.11 4.11 -7.63
N PRO A 33 9.98 3.49 -6.80
CA PRO A 33 9.68 2.24 -6.09
C PRO A 33 8.46 2.32 -5.16
N GLU A 34 8.06 3.54 -4.78
CA GLU A 34 6.87 3.79 -3.97
C GLU A 34 5.65 4.18 -4.82
N GLY A 35 5.78 4.17 -6.15
CA GLY A 35 4.69 4.51 -7.06
C GLY A 35 3.76 3.34 -7.36
N TYR A 36 2.49 3.63 -7.65
CA TYR A 36 1.51 2.62 -8.07
C TYR A 36 0.51 3.17 -9.11
N ASP A 37 -0.10 2.24 -9.85
CA ASP A 37 -1.26 2.46 -10.73
C ASP A 37 -2.43 1.64 -10.15
N LEU A 38 -3.51 2.34 -9.79
CA LEU A 38 -4.76 1.76 -9.30
C LEU A 38 -5.81 1.96 -10.39
N ASP A 39 -6.32 0.87 -10.94
CA ASP A 39 -7.36 0.85 -11.97
C ASP A 39 -8.60 0.12 -11.43
N ILE A 40 -9.71 0.84 -11.35
CA ILE A 40 -11.00 0.36 -10.86
C ILE A 40 -11.97 0.42 -12.02
N ASN A 41 -12.51 -0.74 -12.39
CA ASN A 41 -13.55 -0.84 -13.42
C ASN A 41 -14.70 -1.75 -12.95
N ALA A 42 -15.73 -1.88 -13.77
CA ALA A 42 -16.93 -2.65 -13.42
C ALA A 42 -16.69 -4.17 -13.23
N LYS A 43 -15.53 -4.71 -13.62
CA LYS A 43 -15.22 -6.15 -13.54
C LYS A 43 -14.22 -6.47 -12.44
N SER A 44 -13.28 -5.57 -12.17
CA SER A 44 -12.15 -5.84 -11.27
C SER A 44 -11.50 -4.55 -10.76
N ILE A 45 -10.79 -4.67 -9.64
CA ILE A 45 -9.86 -3.67 -9.12
C ILE A 45 -8.44 -4.20 -9.30
N ARG A 46 -7.56 -3.41 -9.91
CA ARG A 46 -6.15 -3.77 -10.09
C ARG A 46 -5.24 -2.71 -9.47
N VAL A 47 -4.32 -3.17 -8.62
CA VAL A 47 -3.21 -2.38 -8.08
C VAL A 47 -1.92 -2.93 -8.67
N ALA A 48 -1.22 -2.13 -9.45
CA ALA A 48 0.05 -2.48 -10.05
C ALA A 48 1.17 -1.55 -9.56
N ALA A 49 2.35 -2.11 -9.29
CA ALA A 49 3.54 -1.35 -8.92
C ALA A 49 4.81 -2.11 -9.34
N ASN A 50 5.93 -1.39 -9.47
CA ASN A 50 7.23 -1.99 -9.77
C ASN A 50 7.95 -2.57 -8.55
N ASP A 51 7.48 -2.25 -7.34
CA ASP A 51 8.06 -2.70 -6.08
C ASP A 51 6.94 -2.93 -5.03
N PRO A 52 7.10 -3.88 -4.09
CA PRO A 52 6.12 -4.14 -3.04
C PRO A 52 5.74 -2.91 -2.20
N ARG A 53 6.63 -1.93 -2.05
CA ARG A 53 6.33 -0.67 -1.35
C ARG A 53 5.25 0.14 -2.06
N GLY A 54 5.30 0.20 -3.39
CA GLY A 54 4.25 0.79 -4.20
C GLY A 54 2.92 0.05 -4.05
N LEU A 55 2.94 -1.28 -4.02
CA LEU A 55 1.72 -2.08 -3.78
C LEU A 55 1.07 -1.76 -2.43
N LEU A 56 1.86 -1.60 -1.37
CA LEU A 56 1.35 -1.20 -0.06
C LEU A 56 0.63 0.15 -0.13
N TYR A 57 1.21 1.15 -0.79
CA TYR A 57 0.59 2.47 -0.92
C TYR A 57 -0.64 2.48 -1.82
N GLY A 58 -0.65 1.64 -2.85
CA GLY A 58 -1.84 1.38 -3.65
C GLY A 58 -2.96 0.73 -2.81
N ALA A 59 -2.62 -0.24 -1.96
CA ALA A 59 -3.56 -0.87 -1.04
C ALA A 59 -4.15 0.12 -0.03
N VAL A 60 -3.32 1.00 0.55
CA VAL A 60 -3.78 2.06 1.48
C VAL A 60 -4.78 2.99 0.78
N THR A 61 -4.51 3.36 -0.48
CA THR A 61 -5.40 4.24 -1.26
C THR A 61 -6.71 3.55 -1.58
N LEU A 62 -6.65 2.29 -1.99
CA LEU A 62 -7.84 1.47 -2.20
C LEU A 62 -8.68 1.36 -0.91
N TRP A 63 -8.03 1.09 0.22
CA TRP A 63 -8.68 1.03 1.52
C TRP A 63 -9.37 2.35 1.89
N GLN A 64 -8.72 3.50 1.63
CA GLN A 64 -9.31 4.82 1.84
C GLN A 64 -10.57 5.04 0.97
N LEU A 65 -10.53 4.64 -0.30
CA LEU A 65 -11.69 4.73 -1.20
C LEU A 65 -12.85 3.87 -0.73
N LEU A 66 -12.57 2.64 -0.29
CA LEU A 66 -13.58 1.70 0.21
C LEU A 66 -14.14 2.11 1.59
N SER A 67 -13.39 2.90 2.37
CA SER A 67 -13.77 3.34 3.72
C SER A 67 -14.35 4.76 3.79
N ALA A 68 -14.50 5.44 2.66
CA ALA A 68 -14.95 6.85 2.61
C ALA A 68 -16.45 7.05 2.89
N GLY A 69 -17.25 5.97 2.89
CA GLY A 69 -18.70 6.02 3.11
C GLY A 69 -19.10 6.15 4.59
N PRO A 70 -20.33 6.63 4.87
CA PRO A 70 -20.85 6.71 6.24
C PRO A 70 -21.06 5.32 6.87
N GLY A 71 -20.21 4.97 7.83
CA GLY A 71 -20.40 3.87 8.77
C GLY A 71 -20.41 2.46 8.17
N LYS A 72 -20.84 1.47 8.98
CA LYS A 72 -20.93 0.05 8.58
C LYS A 72 -22.06 -0.14 7.55
N GLN A 73 -21.77 0.14 6.29
CA GLN A 73 -22.65 -0.24 5.20
C GLN A 73 -22.56 -1.75 4.96
N LYS A 74 -23.70 -2.39 4.69
CA LYS A 74 -23.74 -3.82 4.32
C LYS A 74 -23.05 -4.09 2.98
N GLU A 75 -23.00 -3.09 2.12
CA GLU A 75 -22.39 -3.14 0.80
C GLU A 75 -21.40 -1.98 0.65
N VAL A 76 -20.22 -2.28 0.12
CA VAL A 76 -19.19 -1.27 -0.17
C VAL A 76 -19.18 -1.08 -1.69
N SER A 77 -19.38 0.15 -2.13
CA SER A 77 -19.30 0.52 -3.55
C SER A 77 -18.19 1.54 -3.77
N VAL A 78 -17.53 1.46 -4.93
CA VAL A 78 -16.47 2.38 -5.34
C VAL A 78 -16.68 2.75 -6.81
N ALA A 79 -16.45 4.02 -7.15
CA ALA A 79 -16.58 4.48 -8.53
C ALA A 79 -15.45 3.91 -9.41
N ALA A 80 -15.78 3.63 -10.67
CA ALA A 80 -14.77 3.30 -11.66
C ALA A 80 -13.86 4.51 -11.91
N LEU A 81 -12.55 4.32 -11.74
CA LEU A 81 -11.54 5.37 -11.80
C LEU A 81 -10.15 4.79 -12.02
N ARG A 82 -9.20 5.65 -12.37
CA ARG A 82 -7.79 5.30 -12.44
C ARG A 82 -6.93 6.34 -11.71
N ILE A 83 -6.01 5.87 -10.87
CA ILE A 83 -5.08 6.71 -10.10
C ILE A 83 -3.65 6.25 -10.39
N LYS A 84 -2.81 7.18 -10.83
CA LYS A 84 -1.35 7.01 -10.84
C LYS A 84 -0.76 7.94 -9.79
N ASP A 85 -0.07 7.38 -8.80
CA ASP A 85 0.47 8.14 -7.68
C ASP A 85 1.91 7.71 -7.38
N ALA A 86 2.72 8.67 -6.93
CA ALA A 86 4.09 8.46 -6.50
C ALA A 86 4.52 9.59 -5.56
N PRO A 87 5.33 9.31 -4.53
CA PRO A 87 5.72 10.34 -3.59
C PRO A 87 6.70 11.33 -4.22
N ARG A 88 6.45 12.62 -3.97
CA ARG A 88 7.36 13.71 -4.37
C ARG A 88 8.68 13.70 -3.59
N LEU A 89 8.66 13.27 -2.33
CA LEU A 89 9.80 13.28 -1.43
C LEU A 89 10.05 11.87 -0.92
N LYS A 90 11.31 11.43 -0.95
CA LYS A 90 11.72 10.10 -0.48
C LYS A 90 11.52 9.90 1.02
N TRP A 91 11.70 10.94 1.82
CA TRP A 91 11.58 10.88 3.28
C TRP A 91 10.33 11.61 3.74
N ARG A 92 9.43 10.87 4.38
CA ARG A 92 8.16 11.37 4.91
C ARG A 92 8.00 10.75 6.29
N GLY A 93 8.33 11.51 7.32
CA GLY A 93 8.46 10.95 8.67
C GLY A 93 7.86 11.78 9.78
N LEU A 94 7.75 11.14 10.94
CA LEU A 94 7.36 11.76 12.20
C LEU A 94 8.37 11.40 13.28
N MET A 95 8.54 12.31 14.23
CA MET A 95 9.38 12.08 15.41
C MET A 95 8.53 11.66 16.61
N LEU A 96 8.92 10.57 17.26
CA LEU A 96 8.39 10.17 18.56
C LEU A 96 9.49 10.32 19.61
N ASP A 97 9.25 11.15 20.62
CA ASP A 97 10.15 11.36 21.76
C ASP A 97 9.67 10.56 22.97
N SER A 98 10.35 9.44 23.22
CA SER A 98 10.10 8.59 24.39
C SER A 98 11.03 8.92 25.57
N ALA A 99 11.98 9.84 25.40
CA ALA A 99 12.95 10.18 26.44
C ALA A 99 12.32 10.97 27.60
N HIS A 100 11.33 11.81 27.30
CA HIS A 100 10.67 12.65 28.31
C HIS A 100 9.39 12.02 28.88
N ARG A 101 8.69 11.24 28.06
CA ARG A 101 7.47 10.53 28.42
C ARG A 101 7.42 9.22 27.66
N PHE A 102 7.50 8.10 28.36
CA PHE A 102 7.37 6.80 27.73
C PHE A 102 5.93 6.56 27.29
N GLN A 103 5.76 6.06 26.06
CA GLN A 103 4.50 5.58 25.53
C GLN A 103 4.46 4.05 25.62
N SER A 104 3.27 3.48 25.83
CA SER A 104 3.12 2.03 25.79
C SER A 104 3.42 1.47 24.39
N VAL A 105 3.83 0.20 24.33
CA VAL A 105 4.09 -0.49 23.05
C VAL A 105 2.84 -0.47 22.16
N ASP A 106 1.64 -0.63 22.74
CA ASP A 106 0.38 -0.60 21.98
C ASP A 106 0.09 0.77 21.40
N PHE A 107 0.43 1.86 22.11
CA PHE A 107 0.37 3.20 21.56
C PHE A 107 1.30 3.35 20.37
N ILE A 108 2.55 2.88 20.49
CA ILE A 108 3.57 3.00 19.44
C ILE A 108 3.13 2.23 18.18
N LYS A 109 2.59 1.01 18.34
CA LYS A 109 2.04 0.22 17.22
C LYS A 109 0.92 0.98 16.51
N ARG A 110 -0.07 1.47 17.27
CA ARG A 110 -1.17 2.28 16.70
C ARG A 110 -0.66 3.54 16.02
N PHE A 111 0.37 4.18 16.56
CA PHE A 111 0.99 5.35 15.96
C PHE A 111 1.64 5.01 14.60
N ILE A 112 2.35 3.89 14.52
CA ILE A 112 2.91 3.37 13.26
C ILE A 112 1.80 3.02 12.26
N ASP A 113 0.68 2.43 12.71
CA ASP A 113 -0.46 2.13 11.84
C ASP A 113 -1.05 3.41 11.23
N GLN A 114 -1.19 4.48 12.02
CA GLN A 114 -1.62 5.78 11.51
C GLN A 114 -0.60 6.39 10.53
N MET A 115 0.69 6.27 10.83
CA MET A 115 1.74 6.70 9.89
C MET A 115 1.62 5.98 8.54
N ALA A 116 1.42 4.66 8.56
CA ALA A 116 1.25 3.84 7.36
C ALA A 116 -0.02 4.22 6.58
N ALA A 117 -1.13 4.50 7.26
CA ALA A 117 -2.37 4.98 6.65
C ALA A 117 -2.20 6.32 5.89
N HIS A 118 -1.18 7.10 6.24
CA HIS A 118 -0.81 8.36 5.59
C HIS A 118 0.43 8.25 4.68
N LYS A 119 0.89 7.03 4.35
CA LYS A 119 2.06 6.76 3.49
C LYS A 119 3.36 7.39 4.01
N LEU A 120 3.48 7.59 5.32
CA LEU A 120 4.72 7.97 5.98
C LEU A 120 5.63 6.73 6.11
N ASN A 121 6.93 6.92 5.92
CA ASN A 121 7.89 5.82 5.78
C ASN A 121 9.09 5.90 6.73
N LEU A 122 9.20 6.96 7.54
CA LEU A 122 10.30 7.16 8.47
C LEU A 122 9.79 7.50 9.86
N LEU A 123 10.09 6.66 10.84
CA LEU A 123 9.90 6.97 12.26
C LEU A 123 11.24 7.44 12.84
N HIS A 124 11.34 8.72 13.19
CA HIS A 124 12.46 9.21 13.98
C HIS A 124 12.16 8.95 15.44
N TRP A 125 12.76 7.91 16.01
CA TRP A 125 12.51 7.53 17.39
C TRP A 125 13.64 8.02 18.29
N ARG A 126 13.34 8.98 19.15
CA ARG A 126 14.26 9.44 20.19
C ARG A 126 14.04 8.63 21.47
N LEU A 127 15.09 7.92 21.86
CA LEU A 127 15.21 7.16 23.10
C LEU A 127 16.17 7.89 24.05
N ALA A 128 15.97 7.75 25.36
CA ALA A 128 16.91 8.21 26.38
C ALA A 128 18.05 7.21 26.55
#